data_AF-A0A1M5GXK9-F1
#
_entry.id   AF-A0A1M5GXK9-F1
#
_cell.length_a   1.000
_cell.length_b   1.000
_cell.length_c   1.000
_cell.angle_alpha   90.00
_cell.angle_beta   90.00
_cell.angle_gamma   90.00
#
_symmetry.space_group_name_H-M   'P 1'
#
loop_
_entity.id
_entity.type
_entity.pdbx_description
1 polymer ?
#
loop_
_entity_poly.entity_id
_entity_poly.type
_entity_poly.pdbx_seq_one_letter_code
_entity_poly.pdbx_strand_id
1 'polypeptide(L)'
;MSSKAKSKGKFEFILAVLADTSLSSTAKCVVVALLLKWHNSRTGQCNPGLTEIAKAVGLTRRAVIPAVAALKRSGWINIDSTSGGSQRNTNRYKFDLSRIAPVSSTSPPAGEEDCTGEENFTAGVKQTSEGVKYTAHEPFKNPSPLWGEGEGDAAARRAPDGAPQEGEELAWSEFSQRWQRGHADDPVKVRKAFDGAIAEHGATAILESARRWAETKEPRFLPEPVKWLAGGWRTDPPSARSTGAGDGGGHRGRGKPNPVEEMLRAGGFEKSGGHWS
;
A
#
# COMPACT_ATOMS: atom_id res chain seq x y z
N MET A 1 -6.87 -32.01 -21.50
CA MET A 1 -8.21 -31.94 -20.87
C MET A 1 -8.20 -31.34 -19.44
N SER A 2 -7.35 -30.34 -19.12
CA SER A 2 -7.10 -29.93 -17.71
C SER A 2 -7.63 -28.53 -17.30
N SER A 3 -8.34 -27.80 -18.18
CA SER A 3 -8.83 -26.45 -17.87
C SER A 3 -10.18 -26.41 -17.14
N LYS A 4 -11.12 -27.31 -17.48
CA LYS A 4 -12.49 -27.33 -16.89
C LYS A 4 -12.51 -27.63 -15.38
N ALA A 5 -11.64 -28.51 -14.89
CA ALA A 5 -11.57 -28.82 -13.46
C ALA A 5 -11.12 -27.62 -12.61
N LYS A 6 -10.23 -26.77 -13.17
CA LYS A 6 -9.66 -25.62 -12.45
C LYS A 6 -10.62 -24.45 -12.32
N SER A 7 -11.50 -24.23 -13.30
CA SER A 7 -12.54 -23.19 -13.21
C SER A 7 -13.59 -23.54 -12.17
N LYS A 8 -13.90 -24.84 -12.01
CA LYS A 8 -14.89 -25.31 -11.03
C LYS A 8 -14.47 -24.97 -9.59
N GLY A 9 -13.22 -25.27 -9.23
CA GLY A 9 -12.72 -24.99 -7.88
C GLY A 9 -12.70 -23.50 -7.51
N LYS A 10 -12.43 -22.60 -8.47
CA LYS A 10 -12.51 -21.15 -8.21
C LYS A 10 -13.94 -20.71 -7.91
N PHE A 11 -14.91 -21.23 -8.66
CA PHE A 11 -16.31 -20.85 -8.49
C PHE A 11 -16.88 -21.42 -7.19
N GLU A 12 -16.60 -22.68 -6.87
CA GLU A 12 -16.96 -23.31 -5.60
C GLU A 12 -16.37 -22.54 -4.40
N PHE A 13 -15.12 -22.08 -4.51
CA PHE A 13 -14.51 -21.22 -3.49
C PHE A 13 -15.27 -19.91 -3.30
N ILE A 14 -15.61 -19.24 -4.41
CA ILE A 14 -16.36 -17.98 -4.37
C ILE A 14 -17.71 -18.19 -3.70
N LEU A 15 -18.45 -19.26 -4.06
CA LEU A 15 -19.73 -19.58 -3.42
C LEU A 15 -19.58 -19.85 -1.92
N ALA A 16 -18.55 -20.58 -1.51
CA ALA A 16 -18.28 -20.85 -0.11
C ALA A 16 -18.00 -19.56 0.69
N VAL A 17 -17.22 -18.63 0.13
CA VAL A 17 -16.98 -17.31 0.76
C VAL A 17 -18.25 -16.46 0.80
N LEU A 18 -19.08 -16.51 -0.26
CA LEU A 18 -20.34 -15.78 -0.29
C LEU A 18 -21.35 -16.30 0.73
N ALA A 19 -21.34 -17.61 1.02
CA ALA A 19 -22.17 -18.25 2.04
C ALA A 19 -21.74 -17.93 3.48
N ASP A 20 -20.49 -17.52 3.71
CA ASP A 20 -20.02 -17.16 5.05
C ASP A 20 -20.70 -15.87 5.55
N THR A 21 -21.48 -15.99 6.63
CA THR A 21 -22.23 -14.88 7.24
C THR A 21 -21.36 -14.00 8.14
N SER A 22 -20.17 -14.47 8.55
CA SER A 22 -19.24 -13.71 9.39
C SER A 22 -18.48 -12.62 8.62
N LEU A 23 -18.51 -12.70 7.29
CA LEU A 23 -17.82 -11.75 6.41
C LEU A 23 -18.71 -10.59 5.99
N SER A 24 -18.15 -9.39 6.02
CA SER A 24 -18.80 -8.21 5.45
C SER A 24 -18.91 -8.30 3.92
N SER A 25 -19.89 -7.60 3.35
CA SER A 25 -20.05 -7.50 1.89
C SER A 25 -18.78 -7.00 1.20
N THR A 26 -18.05 -6.08 1.83
CA THR A 26 -16.76 -5.58 1.32
C THR A 26 -15.70 -6.67 1.25
N ALA A 27 -15.58 -7.53 2.26
CA ALA A 27 -14.64 -8.64 2.26
C ALA A 27 -14.96 -9.63 1.13
N LYS A 28 -16.25 -9.92 0.92
CA LYS A 28 -16.72 -10.76 -0.19
C LYS A 28 -16.35 -10.17 -1.55
N CYS A 29 -16.60 -8.87 -1.77
CA CYS A 29 -16.22 -8.20 -3.02
C CYS A 29 -14.70 -8.24 -3.27
N VAL A 30 -13.89 -8.03 -2.22
CA VAL A 30 -12.43 -8.08 -2.32
C VAL A 30 -11.95 -9.46 -2.75
N VAL A 31 -12.44 -10.56 -2.15
CA VAL A 31 -11.99 -11.91 -2.51
C VAL A 31 -12.34 -12.25 -3.97
N VAL A 32 -13.55 -11.86 -4.40
CA VAL A 32 -14.02 -12.10 -5.77
C VAL A 32 -13.13 -11.37 -6.77
N ALA A 33 -12.81 -10.10 -6.50
CA ALA A 33 -11.91 -9.32 -7.35
C ALA A 33 -10.51 -9.95 -7.41
N LEU A 34 -9.96 -10.38 -6.28
CA LEU A 34 -8.65 -11.07 -6.22
C LEU A 34 -8.61 -12.31 -7.11
N LEU A 35 -9.63 -13.17 -7.03
CA LEU A 35 -9.68 -14.44 -7.76
C LEU A 35 -9.95 -14.29 -9.26
N LEU A 36 -10.76 -13.31 -9.64
CA LEU A 36 -11.13 -13.09 -11.03
C LEU A 36 -10.09 -12.29 -11.80
N LYS A 37 -9.45 -11.28 -11.18
CA LYS A 37 -8.53 -10.38 -11.89
C LYS A 37 -7.06 -10.78 -11.80
N TRP A 38 -6.58 -11.21 -10.63
CA TRP A 38 -5.13 -11.38 -10.41
C TRP A 38 -4.68 -12.81 -10.14
N HIS A 39 -5.58 -13.71 -9.77
CA HIS A 39 -5.20 -15.07 -9.42
C HIS A 39 -4.82 -15.90 -10.66
N ASN A 40 -3.53 -16.23 -10.75
CA ASN A 40 -2.98 -17.05 -11.81
C ASN A 40 -3.27 -18.54 -11.56
N SER A 41 -4.14 -19.15 -12.37
CA SER A 41 -4.54 -20.56 -12.24
C SER A 41 -3.41 -21.58 -12.45
N ARG A 42 -2.28 -21.17 -13.05
CA ARG A 42 -1.12 -22.04 -13.29
C ARG A 42 -0.18 -22.05 -12.10
N THR A 43 0.10 -20.89 -11.51
CA THR A 43 1.09 -20.75 -10.43
C THR A 43 0.47 -20.62 -9.04
N GLY A 44 -0.84 -20.40 -8.95
CA GLY A 44 -1.54 -20.09 -7.70
C GLY A 44 -1.17 -18.72 -7.12
N GLN A 45 -0.38 -17.92 -7.83
CA GLN A 45 0.10 -16.63 -7.33
C GLN A 45 -0.98 -15.55 -7.52
N CYS A 46 -1.08 -14.68 -6.52
CA CYS A 46 -1.92 -13.50 -6.54
C CYS A 46 -1.17 -12.40 -5.77
N ASN A 47 -0.63 -11.41 -6.50
CA ASN A 47 0.22 -10.37 -5.92
C ASN A 47 -0.23 -8.92 -6.21
N PRO A 48 -1.52 -8.55 -6.08
CA PRO A 48 -1.93 -7.15 -6.27
C PRO A 48 -1.57 -6.28 -5.06
N GLY A 49 -1.31 -5.00 -5.30
CA GLY A 49 -1.20 -4.00 -4.24
C GLY A 49 -2.59 -3.64 -3.65
N LEU A 50 -2.63 -3.22 -2.38
CA LEU A 50 -3.89 -2.79 -1.74
C LEU A 50 -4.61 -1.66 -2.51
N THR A 51 -3.85 -0.75 -3.12
CA THR A 51 -4.40 0.34 -3.95
C THR A 51 -5.03 -0.19 -5.24
N GLU A 52 -4.48 -1.25 -5.84
CA GLU A 52 -5.02 -1.86 -7.06
C GLU A 52 -6.31 -2.60 -6.76
N ILE A 53 -6.36 -3.33 -5.63
CA ILE A 53 -7.59 -3.97 -5.13
C ILE A 53 -8.67 -2.91 -4.92
N ALA A 54 -8.33 -1.80 -4.26
CA ALA A 54 -9.25 -0.70 -4.00
C ALA A 54 -9.84 -0.13 -5.29
N LYS A 55 -9.00 0.16 -6.30
CA LYS A 55 -9.44 0.62 -7.61
C LYS A 55 -10.35 -0.39 -8.31
N ALA A 56 -10.03 -1.68 -8.27
CA ALA A 56 -10.81 -2.69 -8.96
C ALA A 56 -12.20 -2.95 -8.35
N VAL A 57 -12.36 -2.72 -7.05
CA VAL A 57 -13.63 -2.89 -6.32
C VAL A 57 -14.40 -1.57 -6.22
N GLY A 58 -13.79 -0.43 -6.59
CA GLY A 58 -14.42 0.89 -6.46
C GLY A 58 -14.48 1.40 -5.03
N LEU A 59 -13.47 1.08 -4.20
CA LEU A 59 -13.40 1.44 -2.79
C LEU A 59 -12.15 2.25 -2.47
N THR A 60 -12.13 2.87 -1.29
CA THR A 60 -10.91 3.51 -0.77
C THR A 60 -9.96 2.47 -0.21
N ARG A 61 -8.64 2.74 -0.26
CA ARG A 61 -7.61 1.88 0.36
C ARG A 61 -7.89 1.64 1.84
N ARG A 62 -8.39 2.66 2.56
CA ARG A 62 -8.74 2.58 3.98
C ARG A 62 -9.84 1.56 4.27
N ALA A 63 -10.82 1.40 3.37
CA ALA A 63 -11.90 0.41 3.50
C ALA A 63 -11.43 -1.02 3.15
N VAL A 64 -10.49 -1.17 2.23
CA VAL A 64 -9.95 -2.47 1.82
C VAL A 64 -9.10 -3.12 2.92
N ILE A 65 -8.30 -2.33 3.64
CA ILE A 65 -7.42 -2.84 4.71
C ILE A 65 -8.17 -3.71 5.75
N PRO A 66 -9.24 -3.22 6.42
CA PRO A 66 -9.96 -4.02 7.39
C PRO A 66 -10.70 -5.21 6.76
N ALA A 67 -11.14 -5.12 5.50
CA ALA A 67 -11.76 -6.23 4.78
C ALA A 67 -10.77 -7.37 4.51
N VAL A 68 -9.56 -7.04 4.07
CA VAL A 68 -8.46 -8.00 3.90
C VAL A 68 -8.06 -8.62 5.24
N ALA A 69 -8.00 -7.82 6.31
CA ALA A 69 -7.74 -8.32 7.65
C ALA A 69 -8.85 -9.27 8.14
N ALA A 70 -10.12 -9.00 7.82
CA ALA A 70 -11.24 -9.90 8.13
C ALA A 70 -11.12 -11.23 7.38
N LEU A 71 -10.79 -11.22 6.09
CA LEU A 71 -10.53 -12.45 5.31
C LEU A 71 -9.37 -13.27 5.86
N LYS A 72 -8.32 -12.61 6.35
CA LYS A 72 -7.18 -13.28 7.00
C LYS A 72 -7.59 -13.91 8.33
N ARG A 73 -8.29 -13.15 9.19
CA ARG A 73 -8.75 -13.63 10.51
C ARG A 73 -9.72 -14.81 10.41
N SER A 74 -10.57 -14.80 9.40
CA SER A 74 -11.52 -15.88 9.12
C SER A 74 -10.86 -17.09 8.45
N GLY A 75 -9.58 -17.02 8.08
CA GLY A 75 -8.86 -18.14 7.47
C GLY A 75 -9.21 -18.40 6.01
N TRP A 76 -9.81 -17.45 5.30
CA TRP A 76 -10.06 -17.62 3.85
C TRP A 76 -8.83 -17.32 3.00
N ILE A 77 -7.98 -16.40 3.47
CA ILE A 77 -6.73 -16.04 2.80
C ILE A 77 -5.56 -16.02 3.78
N ASN A 78 -4.39 -16.41 3.27
CA ASN A 78 -3.11 -16.19 3.92
C ASN A 78 -2.33 -15.13 3.15
N ILE A 79 -1.63 -14.25 3.88
CA ILE A 79 -0.86 -13.15 3.29
C ILE A 79 0.59 -13.33 3.73
N ASP A 80 1.44 -13.68 2.78
CA ASP A 80 2.89 -13.65 3.01
C ASP A 80 3.36 -12.21 2.79
N SER A 81 3.61 -11.50 3.88
CA SER A 81 4.30 -10.21 3.86
C SER A 81 5.79 -10.45 4.12
N THR A 82 6.65 -10.05 3.20
CA THR A 82 8.09 -10.03 3.46
C THR A 82 8.39 -8.98 4.54
N SER A 83 9.06 -9.37 5.61
CA SER A 83 9.23 -8.55 6.82
C SER A 83 10.16 -7.33 6.67
N GLY A 84 10.77 -7.11 5.51
CA GLY A 84 11.65 -5.96 5.31
C GLY A 84 10.92 -4.84 4.60
N GLY A 85 10.41 -3.83 5.33
CA GLY A 85 9.48 -2.74 4.93
C GLY A 85 9.75 -1.89 3.68
N SER A 86 10.34 -2.46 2.63
CA SER A 86 10.40 -1.90 1.30
C SER A 86 8.99 -1.69 0.76
N GLN A 87 8.75 -0.50 0.24
CA GLN A 87 7.51 -0.10 -0.44
C GLN A 87 7.19 -0.98 -1.66
N ARG A 88 8.18 -1.76 -2.14
CA ARG A 88 8.01 -2.75 -3.23
C ARG A 88 7.62 -4.15 -2.75
N ASN A 89 7.46 -4.37 -1.45
CA ASN A 89 6.96 -5.65 -0.95
C ASN A 89 5.54 -5.87 -1.45
N THR A 90 5.43 -6.77 -2.40
CA THR A 90 4.16 -7.11 -3.01
C THR A 90 3.52 -8.16 -2.11
N ASN A 91 2.37 -7.83 -1.54
CA ASN A 91 1.58 -8.79 -0.75
C ASN A 91 1.32 -10.03 -1.60
N ARG A 92 1.73 -11.22 -1.13
CA ARG A 92 1.39 -12.47 -1.79
C ARG A 92 0.20 -13.09 -1.09
N TYR A 93 -0.92 -13.17 -1.79
CA TYR A 93 -2.16 -13.75 -1.31
C TYR A 93 -2.25 -15.22 -1.70
N LYS A 94 -2.52 -16.09 -0.71
CA LYS A 94 -2.79 -17.52 -0.86
C LYS A 94 -4.22 -17.79 -0.40
N PHE A 95 -4.96 -18.61 -1.15
CA PHE A 95 -6.34 -18.97 -0.83
C PHE A 95 -6.38 -20.36 -0.20
N ASP A 96 -7.12 -20.49 0.91
CA ASP A 96 -7.28 -21.79 1.56
C ASP A 96 -8.45 -22.56 0.95
N LEU A 97 -8.16 -23.29 -0.13
CA LEU A 97 -9.16 -24.11 -0.84
C LEU A 97 -9.58 -25.35 -0.04
N SER A 98 -8.88 -25.71 1.03
CA SER A 98 -9.24 -26.89 1.85
C SER A 98 -10.59 -26.71 2.57
N ARG A 99 -11.03 -25.47 2.73
CA ARG A 99 -12.32 -25.11 3.34
C ARG A 99 -13.53 -25.35 2.45
N ILE A 100 -13.31 -25.58 1.16
CA ILE A 100 -14.32 -26.13 0.26
C ILE A 100 -14.38 -27.62 0.53
N ALA A 101 -14.75 -28.02 1.74
CA ALA A 101 -15.10 -29.41 1.96
C ALA A 101 -16.24 -29.71 0.97
N PRO A 102 -16.17 -30.81 0.18
CA PRO A 102 -17.33 -31.25 -0.55
C PRO A 102 -18.39 -31.45 0.52
N VAL A 103 -19.40 -30.59 0.52
CA VAL A 103 -20.70 -30.95 1.09
C VAL A 103 -21.06 -32.17 0.27
N SER A 104 -20.70 -33.34 0.78
CA SER A 104 -21.17 -34.61 0.28
C SER A 104 -22.67 -34.42 0.33
N SER A 105 -23.25 -34.22 -0.85
CA SER A 105 -24.68 -34.15 -1.06
C SER A 105 -25.20 -35.48 -0.56
N THR A 106 -25.42 -35.54 0.74
CA THR A 106 -26.18 -36.58 1.39
C THR A 106 -27.58 -36.15 1.03
N SER A 107 -27.97 -36.51 -0.20
CA SER A 107 -29.36 -36.46 -0.61
C SER A 107 -30.13 -37.04 0.57
N PRO A 108 -31.08 -36.28 1.15
CA PRO A 108 -32.01 -36.87 2.09
C PRO A 108 -32.51 -38.16 1.44
N PRO A 109 -32.46 -39.33 2.12
CA PRO A 109 -33.05 -40.53 1.55
C PRO A 109 -34.45 -40.14 1.13
N ALA A 110 -34.74 -40.35 -0.16
CA ALA A 110 -36.02 -40.04 -0.77
C ALA A 110 -37.09 -40.86 -0.03
N GLY A 111 -37.61 -40.30 1.05
CA GLY A 111 -38.88 -40.68 1.62
C GLY A 111 -39.92 -40.20 0.62
N GLU A 112 -40.54 -41.16 -0.06
CA GLU A 112 -41.72 -40.97 -0.88
C GLU A 112 -42.87 -40.47 0.02
N GLU A 113 -42.90 -39.17 0.32
CA GLU A 113 -44.08 -38.55 0.92
C GLU A 113 -44.90 -37.91 -0.20
N ASP A 114 -45.84 -38.74 -0.66
CA ASP A 114 -46.99 -38.40 -1.48
C ASP A 114 -47.81 -37.28 -0.81
N CYS A 115 -47.57 -36.03 -1.23
CA CYS A 115 -48.32 -34.87 -0.77
C CYS A 115 -49.19 -34.33 -1.90
N THR A 116 -50.27 -35.05 -2.18
CA THR A 116 -51.42 -34.53 -2.92
C THR A 116 -52.23 -33.64 -1.97
N GLY A 117 -51.93 -32.34 -1.98
CA GLY A 117 -52.67 -31.33 -1.23
C GLY A 117 -52.82 -30.08 -2.07
N GLU A 118 -53.87 -30.05 -2.91
CA GLU A 118 -54.48 -28.79 -3.32
C GLU A 118 -54.93 -28.02 -2.07
N GLU A 119 -55.06 -26.70 -2.19
CA GLU A 119 -56.06 -25.83 -1.56
C GLU A 119 -55.48 -24.46 -1.14
N ASN A 120 -55.89 -23.45 -1.92
CA ASN A 120 -56.24 -22.09 -1.49
C ASN A 120 -55.14 -21.11 -1.03
N PHE A 121 -54.49 -20.52 -2.04
CA PHE A 121 -53.93 -19.17 -1.95
C PHE A 121 -55.06 -18.14 -1.73
N THR A 122 -55.40 -17.89 -0.47
CA THR A 122 -56.22 -16.74 -0.09
C THR A 122 -55.29 -15.56 0.24
N ALA A 123 -55.49 -14.47 -0.51
CA ALA A 123 -54.82 -13.19 -0.35
C ALA A 123 -54.80 -12.71 1.11
N GLY A 124 -53.62 -12.33 1.61
CA GLY A 124 -53.51 -11.82 2.97
C GLY A 124 -52.11 -11.49 3.47
N VAL A 125 -51.17 -11.08 2.60
CA VAL A 125 -49.93 -10.45 3.09
C VAL A 125 -50.28 -9.04 3.54
N LYS A 126 -50.65 -8.90 4.82
CA LYS A 126 -50.62 -7.61 5.51
C LYS A 126 -49.17 -7.14 5.52
N GLN A 127 -48.86 -6.24 4.61
CA GLN A 127 -47.66 -5.44 4.59
C GLN A 127 -47.69 -4.51 5.82
N THR A 128 -47.28 -5.02 6.97
CA THR A 128 -46.90 -4.19 8.12
C THR A 128 -45.52 -3.64 7.84
N SER A 129 -45.45 -2.59 7.03
CA SER A 129 -44.38 -1.62 7.15
C SER A 129 -44.59 -0.92 8.50
N GLU A 130 -44.01 -1.45 9.57
CA GLU A 130 -43.71 -0.62 10.72
C GLU A 130 -42.82 0.50 10.20
N GLY A 131 -43.43 1.67 10.06
CA GLY A 131 -42.73 2.90 9.71
C GLY A 131 -41.63 3.08 10.73
N VAL A 132 -40.40 2.82 10.30
CA VAL A 132 -39.21 3.33 10.97
C VAL A 132 -39.43 4.83 11.05
N LYS A 133 -39.82 5.29 12.25
CA LYS A 133 -39.84 6.71 12.58
C LYS A 133 -38.41 7.18 12.39
N TYR A 134 -38.15 7.81 11.26
CA TYR A 134 -37.07 8.77 11.17
C TYR A 134 -37.43 9.88 12.15
N THR A 135 -37.02 9.70 13.41
CA THR A 135 -36.76 10.85 14.26
C THR A 135 -35.71 11.62 13.49
N ALA A 136 -36.11 12.78 12.98
CA ALA A 136 -35.20 13.77 12.45
C ALA A 136 -34.11 13.97 13.50
N HIS A 137 -32.97 13.30 13.31
CA HIS A 137 -31.77 13.67 14.03
C HIS A 137 -31.48 15.09 13.58
N GLU A 138 -31.52 16.00 14.55
CA GLU A 138 -30.99 17.33 14.41
C GLU A 138 -29.66 17.27 13.65
N PRO A 139 -29.40 18.20 12.73
CA PRO A 139 -28.11 18.27 12.05
C PRO A 139 -27.03 18.27 13.13
N PHE A 140 -26.16 17.26 13.08
CA PHE A 140 -24.99 17.13 13.94
C PHE A 140 -24.26 18.47 13.96
N LYS A 141 -24.47 19.23 15.03
CA LYS A 141 -23.55 20.29 15.44
C LYS A 141 -22.25 19.55 15.72
N ASN A 142 -21.26 19.73 14.84
CA ASN A 142 -19.89 19.36 15.12
C ASN A 142 -19.56 19.82 16.54
N PRO A 143 -19.23 18.91 17.49
CA PRO A 143 -18.54 19.36 18.68
C PRO A 143 -17.21 19.92 18.20
N SER A 144 -17.12 21.24 18.29
CA SER A 144 -15.87 21.98 18.17
C SER A 144 -14.77 21.20 18.88
N PRO A 145 -13.60 21.03 18.24
CA PRO A 145 -12.41 20.66 18.97
C PRO A 145 -12.10 21.82 19.92
N LEU A 146 -12.51 21.64 21.18
CA LEU A 146 -12.01 22.37 22.34
C LEU A 146 -10.53 21.97 22.51
N TRP A 147 -9.68 22.46 21.62
CA TRP A 147 -8.23 22.54 21.83
C TRP A 147 -7.93 23.98 22.18
N GLY A 148 -7.24 24.12 23.30
CA GLY A 148 -7.15 25.34 24.08
C GLY A 148 -6.74 26.58 23.29
N GLU A 149 -7.32 27.67 23.75
CA GLU A 149 -6.89 29.04 23.54
C GLU A 149 -5.44 29.16 24.08
N GLY A 150 -4.49 28.88 23.19
CA GLY A 150 -3.16 29.45 23.23
C GLY A 150 -3.21 30.72 22.40
N GLU A 151 -3.63 31.80 23.04
CA GLU A 151 -3.65 33.18 22.57
C GLU A 151 -2.25 33.55 22.05
N GLY A 152 -2.17 33.67 20.72
CA GLY A 152 -0.98 34.01 19.97
C GLY A 152 -1.42 34.77 18.73
N ASP A 153 -1.91 35.98 18.96
CA ASP A 153 -2.34 36.94 17.95
C ASP A 153 -1.25 37.19 16.91
N ALA A 154 -1.41 36.56 15.74
CA ALA A 154 -0.87 37.03 14.48
C ALA A 154 -1.87 36.69 13.38
N ALA A 155 -3.02 37.37 13.44
CA ALA A 155 -4.04 37.41 12.40
C ALA A 155 -3.47 38.06 11.13
N ALA A 156 -2.74 37.27 10.33
CA ALA A 156 -2.46 37.60 8.95
C ALA A 156 -3.73 37.35 8.12
N ARG A 157 -4.36 38.45 7.72
CA ARG A 157 -5.49 38.56 6.81
C ARG A 157 -5.29 37.66 5.58
N ARG A 158 -6.06 36.57 5.45
CA ARG A 158 -6.18 35.84 4.18
C ARG A 158 -7.00 36.69 3.22
N ALA A 159 -6.33 37.22 2.20
CA ALA A 159 -6.98 37.81 1.03
C ALA A 159 -7.77 36.75 0.24
N PRO A 160 -8.85 37.14 -0.46
CA PRO A 160 -9.69 36.24 -1.25
C PRO A 160 -9.03 35.90 -2.60
N ASP A 161 -9.33 34.70 -3.11
CA ASP A 161 -9.08 34.16 -4.46
C ASP A 161 -8.28 35.07 -5.40
N GLY A 162 -6.96 35.03 -5.25
CA GLY A 162 -6.04 35.54 -6.26
C GLY A 162 -5.79 34.45 -7.29
N ALA A 163 -6.17 34.71 -8.54
CA ALA A 163 -5.57 33.98 -9.66
C ALA A 163 -4.04 33.94 -9.47
N PRO A 164 -3.36 32.83 -9.81
CA PRO A 164 -1.90 32.77 -9.75
C PRO A 164 -1.34 34.00 -10.43
N GLN A 165 -0.58 34.82 -9.68
CA GLN A 165 0.06 35.98 -10.29
C GLN A 165 0.91 35.44 -11.44
N GLU A 166 0.83 36.03 -12.63
CA GLU A 166 1.51 35.51 -13.83
C GLU A 166 3.01 35.24 -13.60
N GLY A 167 3.62 35.97 -12.65
CA GLY A 167 4.99 35.74 -12.20
C GLY A 167 5.25 34.39 -11.52
N GLU A 168 4.27 33.82 -10.80
CA GLU A 168 4.41 32.51 -10.12
C GLU A 168 4.42 31.35 -11.12
N GLU A 169 3.59 31.43 -12.16
CA GLU A 169 3.55 30.40 -13.21
C GLU A 169 4.83 30.43 -14.06
N LEU A 170 5.36 31.63 -14.34
CA LEU A 170 6.67 31.80 -14.98
C LEU A 170 7.79 31.23 -14.11
N ALA A 171 7.78 31.51 -12.80
CA ALA A 171 8.75 30.96 -11.86
C ALA A 171 8.69 29.44 -11.79
N TRP A 172 7.49 28.86 -11.76
CA TRP A 172 7.31 27.41 -11.80
C TRP A 172 7.85 26.79 -13.08
N SER A 173 7.50 27.37 -14.23
CA SER A 173 7.99 26.93 -15.53
C SER A 173 9.52 26.93 -15.56
N GLU A 174 10.13 28.03 -15.10
CA GLU A 174 11.57 28.19 -15.02
C GLU A 174 12.25 27.14 -14.11
N PHE A 175 11.70 26.91 -12.93
CA PHE A 175 12.17 25.89 -12.00
C PHE A 175 12.06 24.49 -12.61
N SER A 176 10.90 24.14 -13.16
CA SER A 176 10.63 22.82 -13.72
C SER A 176 11.53 22.48 -14.92
N GLN A 177 11.87 23.49 -15.74
CA GLN A 177 12.78 23.33 -16.87
C GLN A 177 14.22 23.04 -16.41
N ARG A 178 14.68 23.67 -15.32
CA ARG A 178 16.03 23.45 -14.79
C ARG A 178 16.13 22.17 -13.96
N TRP A 179 15.05 21.76 -13.30
CA TRP A 179 15.03 20.62 -12.39
C TRP A 179 14.60 19.30 -13.06
N GLN A 180 15.07 19.05 -14.28
CA GLN A 180 14.75 17.83 -15.03
C GLN A 180 15.65 16.66 -14.62
N ARG A 181 15.20 15.88 -13.65
CA ARG A 181 15.87 14.64 -13.25
C ARG A 181 15.48 13.49 -14.19
N GLY A 182 16.39 12.54 -14.42
CA GLY A 182 16.13 11.36 -15.26
C GLY A 182 15.10 10.36 -14.68
N HIS A 183 14.51 10.66 -13.52
CA HIS A 183 13.47 9.87 -12.88
C HIS A 183 12.20 10.69 -12.75
N ALA A 184 11.05 10.06 -12.96
CA ALA A 184 9.76 10.71 -12.83
C ALA A 184 9.50 11.09 -11.36
N ASP A 185 9.43 12.39 -11.08
CA ASP A 185 8.95 12.95 -9.82
C ASP A 185 7.42 13.20 -9.92
N ASP A 186 6.72 13.20 -8.79
CA ASP A 186 5.27 13.46 -8.72
C ASP A 186 5.01 14.98 -8.87
N PRO A 187 4.56 15.48 -10.04
CA PRO A 187 4.56 16.91 -10.35
C PRO A 187 3.65 17.71 -9.41
N VAL A 188 2.59 17.08 -8.89
CA VAL A 188 1.65 17.71 -7.96
C VAL A 188 2.32 17.98 -6.61
N LYS A 189 3.14 17.04 -6.12
CA LYS A 189 3.87 17.22 -4.87
C LYS A 189 4.99 18.24 -5.01
N VAL A 190 5.70 18.21 -6.14
CA VAL A 190 6.77 19.18 -6.41
C VAL A 190 6.20 20.59 -6.51
N ARG A 191 5.08 20.78 -7.24
CA ARG A 191 4.40 22.07 -7.33
C ARG A 191 3.98 22.58 -5.96
N LYS A 192 3.31 21.76 -5.16
CA LYS A 192 2.89 22.14 -3.80
C LYS A 192 4.07 22.53 -2.89
N ALA A 193 5.18 21.80 -2.97
CA ALA A 193 6.38 22.12 -2.20
C ALA A 193 7.03 23.43 -2.68
N PHE A 194 6.98 23.70 -3.98
CA PHE A 194 7.51 24.92 -4.59
C PHE A 194 6.68 26.14 -4.17
N ASP A 195 5.36 26.05 -4.28
CA ASP A 195 4.44 27.13 -3.85
C ASP A 195 4.66 27.46 -2.36
N GLY A 196 4.85 26.43 -1.52
CA GLY A 196 5.19 26.61 -0.10
C GLY A 196 6.53 27.32 0.13
N ALA A 197 7.57 26.95 -0.63
CA ALA A 197 8.88 27.58 -0.53
C ALA A 197 8.88 29.03 -1.04
N ILE A 198 8.12 29.34 -2.09
CA ILE A 198 7.91 30.72 -2.57
C ILE A 198 7.17 31.56 -1.54
N ALA A 199 6.11 31.02 -0.93
CA ALA A 199 5.35 31.76 0.07
C ALA A 199 6.21 32.14 1.30
N GLU A 200 7.18 31.30 1.67
CA GLU A 200 8.07 31.55 2.81
C GLU A 200 9.29 32.44 2.46
N HIS A 201 9.85 32.30 1.25
CA HIS A 201 11.16 32.86 0.92
C HIS A 201 11.22 33.73 -0.35
N GLY A 202 10.13 33.80 -1.10
CA GLY A 202 10.04 34.48 -2.38
C GLY A 202 10.58 33.64 -3.55
N ALA A 203 10.03 33.90 -4.75
CA ALA A 203 10.37 33.16 -5.96
C ALA A 203 11.84 33.31 -6.38
N THR A 204 12.39 34.53 -6.26
CA THR A 204 13.74 34.87 -6.69
C THR A 204 14.80 34.05 -5.94
N ALA A 205 14.69 33.95 -4.62
CA ALA A 205 15.66 33.20 -3.80
C ALA A 205 15.69 31.70 -4.14
N ILE A 206 14.52 31.10 -4.37
CA ILE A 206 14.39 29.70 -4.76
C ILE A 206 15.00 29.46 -6.15
N LEU A 207 14.70 30.34 -7.12
CA LEU A 207 15.21 30.22 -8.49
C LEU A 207 16.73 30.42 -8.58
N GLU A 208 17.29 31.39 -7.84
CA GLU A 208 18.75 31.60 -7.78
C GLU A 208 19.47 30.40 -7.17
N SER A 209 18.93 29.82 -6.10
CA SER A 209 19.49 28.58 -5.54
C SER A 209 19.37 27.42 -6.51
N ALA A 210 18.21 27.28 -7.17
CA ALA A 210 18.00 26.22 -8.15
C ALA A 210 19.01 26.33 -9.31
N ARG A 211 19.28 27.55 -9.78
CA ARG A 211 20.28 27.85 -10.80
C ARG A 211 21.69 27.45 -10.36
N ARG A 212 22.12 27.84 -9.16
CA ARG A 212 23.43 27.45 -8.61
C ARG A 212 23.62 25.93 -8.58
N TRP A 213 22.59 25.20 -8.14
CA TRP A 213 22.61 23.74 -8.11
C TRP A 213 22.69 23.11 -9.50
N ALA A 214 21.88 23.60 -10.45
CA ALA A 214 21.87 23.11 -11.83
C ALA A 214 23.16 23.43 -12.60
N GLU A 215 23.84 24.54 -12.30
CA GLU A 215 25.14 24.89 -12.89
C GLU A 215 26.29 24.03 -12.32
N THR A 216 26.18 23.60 -11.05
CA THR A 216 27.25 22.85 -10.37
C THR A 216 27.13 21.34 -10.54
N LYS A 217 25.92 20.81 -10.79
CA LYS A 217 25.65 19.36 -10.81
C LYS A 217 24.93 18.95 -12.08
N GLU A 218 25.33 17.81 -12.63
CA GLU A 218 24.57 17.17 -13.72
C GLU A 218 23.16 16.81 -13.24
N PRO A 219 22.13 16.81 -14.13
CA PRO A 219 20.74 16.63 -13.72
C PRO A 219 20.46 15.33 -12.95
N ARG A 220 21.22 14.25 -13.22
CA ARG A 220 21.10 12.97 -12.49
C ARG A 220 21.54 13.04 -11.03
N PHE A 221 22.37 14.01 -10.66
CA PHE A 221 22.88 14.21 -9.30
C PHE A 221 22.13 15.30 -8.53
N LEU A 222 21.11 15.92 -9.12
CA LEU A 222 20.24 16.83 -8.40
C LEU A 222 19.46 16.08 -7.32
N PRO A 223 19.31 16.67 -6.12
CA PRO A 223 18.53 16.08 -5.05
C PRO A 223 17.04 16.00 -5.43
N GLU A 224 16.32 15.14 -4.71
CA GLU A 224 14.87 15.03 -4.86
C GLU A 224 14.21 16.40 -4.60
N PRO A 225 13.46 16.96 -5.57
CA PRO A 225 13.00 18.36 -5.51
C PRO A 225 12.17 18.65 -4.26
N VAL A 226 11.33 17.72 -3.82
CA VAL A 226 10.52 17.89 -2.58
C VAL A 226 11.41 18.02 -1.35
N LYS A 227 12.45 17.20 -1.22
CA LYS A 227 13.40 17.27 -0.09
C LYS A 227 14.27 18.51 -0.16
N TRP A 228 14.66 18.90 -1.37
CA TRP A 228 15.48 20.09 -1.58
C TRP A 228 14.68 21.37 -1.27
N LEU A 229 13.43 21.47 -1.70
CA LEU A 229 12.53 22.59 -1.38
C LEU A 229 12.20 22.66 0.13
N ALA A 230 12.18 21.53 0.83
CA ALA A 230 11.97 21.48 2.29
C ALA A 230 13.15 22.01 3.14
N GLY A 231 14.24 22.47 2.53
CA GLY A 231 15.34 23.14 3.24
C GLY A 231 16.73 22.94 2.63
N GLY A 232 16.89 21.97 1.73
CA GLY A 232 18.15 21.72 1.03
C GLY A 232 18.61 22.87 0.12
N TRP A 233 17.67 23.70 -0.36
CA TRP A 233 17.97 24.88 -1.19
C TRP A 233 18.80 25.94 -0.48
N ARG A 234 18.85 25.94 0.86
CA ARG A 234 19.67 26.87 1.64
C ARG A 234 21.15 26.48 1.66
N THR A 235 21.46 25.24 1.30
CA THR A 235 22.83 24.72 1.30
C THR A 235 23.42 24.90 -0.09
N ASP A 236 24.65 25.42 -0.16
CA ASP A 236 25.39 25.47 -1.42
C ASP A 236 25.63 24.06 -1.97
N PRO A 237 25.56 23.87 -3.30
CA PRO A 237 25.88 22.58 -3.88
C PRO A 237 27.31 22.22 -3.47
N PRO A 238 27.57 20.96 -3.06
CA PRO A 238 28.92 20.57 -2.66
C PRO A 238 29.83 20.82 -3.87
N SER A 239 30.74 21.78 -3.71
CA SER A 239 31.73 22.14 -4.72
C SER A 239 32.36 20.85 -5.24
N ALA A 240 32.60 20.77 -6.55
CA ALA A 240 33.35 19.68 -7.16
C ALA A 240 34.83 19.73 -6.73
N ARG A 241 35.10 19.86 -5.42
CA ARG A 241 36.42 19.76 -4.82
C ARG A 241 36.98 18.43 -5.27
N SER A 242 37.94 18.57 -6.18
CA SER A 242 38.90 17.59 -6.64
C SER A 242 38.83 16.29 -5.85
N THR A 243 38.17 15.29 -6.42
CA THR A 243 38.26 13.88 -6.01
C THR A 243 39.68 13.30 -6.19
N GLY A 244 40.71 14.15 -6.27
CA GLY A 244 42.10 13.78 -6.34
C GLY A 244 42.95 14.86 -5.68
N ALA A 245 43.41 14.58 -4.47
CA ALA A 245 44.83 14.54 -4.11
C ALA A 245 44.98 14.63 -2.58
N GLY A 246 45.26 13.48 -1.97
CA GLY A 246 45.87 13.41 -0.64
C GLY A 246 44.91 13.56 0.54
N ASP A 247 44.51 12.44 1.12
CA ASP A 247 45.15 12.03 2.37
C ASP A 247 44.77 10.58 2.66
N GLY A 248 45.74 9.69 2.44
CA GLY A 248 45.67 8.29 2.80
C GLY A 248 45.81 8.12 4.31
N GLY A 249 44.84 8.61 5.08
CA GLY A 249 44.75 8.37 6.51
C GLY A 249 44.12 7.01 6.78
N GLY A 250 44.97 5.98 6.84
CA GLY A 250 44.56 4.59 7.01
C GLY A 250 43.64 4.36 8.22
N HIS A 251 42.44 3.85 7.96
CA HIS A 251 41.70 3.09 8.96
C HIS A 251 41.42 1.69 8.42
N ARG A 252 42.44 0.83 8.57
CA ARG A 252 42.30 -0.63 8.53
C ARG A 252 41.39 -1.04 9.68
N GLY A 253 40.09 -0.96 9.47
CA GLY A 253 39.10 -1.63 10.30
C GLY A 253 39.34 -3.13 10.19
N ARG A 254 39.92 -3.71 11.24
CA ARG A 254 40.03 -5.16 11.46
C ARG A 254 38.70 -5.82 11.15
N GLY A 255 38.64 -6.57 10.06
CA GLY A 255 37.61 -7.57 9.86
C GLY A 255 37.65 -8.52 11.04
N LYS A 256 36.52 -8.67 11.74
CA LYS A 256 36.35 -9.77 12.69
C LYS A 256 36.47 -11.08 11.89
N PRO A 257 37.31 -12.03 12.30
CA PRO A 257 37.45 -13.29 11.60
C PRO A 257 36.11 -14.03 11.58
N ASN A 258 35.86 -14.68 10.46
CA ASN A 258 34.67 -15.46 10.20
C ASN A 258 34.68 -16.71 11.11
N PRO A 259 33.67 -16.93 11.99
CA PRO A 259 33.71 -18.00 13.01
C PRO A 259 33.67 -19.42 12.45
N VAL A 260 33.54 -19.61 11.13
CA VAL A 260 33.51 -20.94 10.49
C VAL A 260 34.90 -21.50 10.16
N GLU A 261 35.94 -20.66 10.05
CA GLU A 261 37.32 -21.17 9.80
C GLU A 261 38.04 -21.60 11.08
N GLU A 262 37.61 -21.15 12.26
CA GLU A 262 38.28 -21.49 13.52
C GLU A 262 37.90 -22.89 14.02
N MET A 263 36.76 -23.44 13.61
CA MET A 263 36.38 -24.83 13.94
C MET A 263 37.17 -25.89 13.17
N LEU A 264 37.76 -25.57 12.02
CA LEU A 264 38.52 -26.54 11.21
C LEU A 264 39.99 -26.70 11.63
N ARG A 265 40.52 -25.84 12.52
CA ARG A 265 41.90 -25.92 13.01
C ARG A 265 42.09 -26.66 14.33
N ALA A 266 41.01 -27.00 15.05
CA ALA A 266 41.10 -27.65 16.37
C ALA A 266 40.98 -29.18 16.33
N GLY A 267 40.76 -29.79 15.17
CA GLY A 267 40.61 -31.25 15.03
C GLY A 267 41.92 -31.99 14.78
N GLY A 268 42.75 -32.15 15.82
CA GLY A 268 43.87 -33.10 15.80
C GLY A 268 43.36 -34.53 15.66
N PHE A 269 43.49 -35.09 14.45
CA PHE A 269 43.17 -36.50 14.17
C PHE A 269 44.42 -37.36 14.46
N GLU A 270 44.52 -37.84 15.70
CA GLU A 270 45.50 -38.85 16.12
C GLU A 270 45.18 -40.19 15.43
N LYS A 271 46.04 -40.60 14.49
CA LYS A 271 46.05 -41.98 13.96
C LYS A 271 46.84 -42.86 14.92
N SER A 272 46.17 -43.53 15.84
CA SER A 272 46.71 -44.71 16.53
C SER A 272 46.50 -45.95 15.64
N GLY A 273 47.60 -46.51 15.15
CA GLY A 273 47.63 -47.77 14.41
C GLY A 273 47.30 -48.97 15.32
N GLY A 274 46.50 -49.90 14.79
CA GLY A 274 46.21 -51.19 15.38
C GLY A 274 46.62 -52.30 14.42
N HIS A 275 47.80 -52.84 14.68
CA HIS A 275 48.41 -54.02 14.07
C HIS A 275 47.70 -55.29 14.59
N TRP A 276 47.23 -56.18 13.70
CA TRP A 276 46.92 -57.56 14.05
C TRP A 276 47.45 -58.47 12.94
N SER A 277 48.33 -59.38 13.37
CA SER A 277 48.91 -60.49 12.62
C SER A 277 47.89 -61.58 12.31
#